data_AF-A0A829H7E3-F1
#
_entry.id   AF-A0A829H7E3-F1
#
_cell.length_a   1.000
_cell.length_b   1.000
_cell.length_c   1.000
_cell.angle_alpha   90.00
_cell.angle_beta   90.00
_cell.angle_gamma   90.00
#
_symmetry.space_group_name_H-M   'P 1'
#
loop_
_entity.id
_entity.type
_entity.pdbx_description
1 polymer ?
#
loop_
_entity_poly.entity_id
_entity_poly.type
_entity_poly.pdbx_seq_one_letter_code
_entity_poly.pdbx_strand_id
1 'polypeptide(L)'
;LSNSQIVGAIASPMLSMLFAVALLASGQSSTITGTLAGQIIMEGFIHLKMPLWAQRLLTRLMSVTPVLIFAIYYHGNEAKIENLLTFSQVFLSIALPFAVIPLVLYTSDKKIMGEFANRAWVKWTAWFISGVLIILNLYLIAQTLGFVK
;
A
#
# COMPACT_ATOMS: atom_id res chain seq x y z
N LEU A 1 -10.69 -14.50 -17.38
CA LEU A 1 -11.44 -13.38 -18.00
C LEU A 1 -11.49 -13.55 -19.53
N SER A 2 -11.78 -14.75 -20.03
CA SER A 2 -11.49 -15.11 -21.44
C SER A 2 -12.73 -15.30 -22.32
N ASN A 3 -13.92 -14.91 -21.84
CA ASN A 3 -15.17 -15.09 -22.57
C ASN A 3 -15.84 -13.73 -22.84
N SER A 4 -15.62 -13.22 -24.04
CA SER A 4 -16.02 -11.88 -24.51
C SER A 4 -17.54 -11.67 -24.57
N GLN A 5 -18.34 -12.75 -24.67
CA GLN A 5 -19.81 -12.65 -24.67
C GLN A 5 -20.38 -12.36 -23.28
N ILE A 6 -19.73 -12.85 -22.21
CA ILE A 6 -20.16 -12.52 -20.84
C ILE A 6 -19.75 -11.08 -20.56
N VAL A 7 -18.49 -10.70 -20.84
CA VAL A 7 -18.01 -9.32 -20.63
C VAL A 7 -18.87 -8.29 -21.37
N GLY A 8 -19.30 -8.55 -22.61
CA GLY A 8 -20.20 -7.66 -23.35
C GLY A 8 -21.63 -7.55 -22.80
N ALA A 9 -22.12 -8.59 -22.11
CA ALA A 9 -23.47 -8.60 -21.51
C ALA A 9 -23.51 -8.02 -20.07
N ILE A 10 -22.44 -8.14 -19.29
CA ILE A 10 -22.31 -7.52 -17.94
C ILE A 10 -21.63 -6.14 -17.95
N ALA A 11 -20.84 -5.79 -18.97
CA ALA A 11 -20.34 -4.42 -19.16
C ALA A 11 -21.42 -3.52 -19.76
N SER A 12 -22.53 -3.36 -19.03
CA SER A 12 -23.43 -2.23 -19.28
C SER A 12 -22.61 -0.93 -19.15
N PRO A 13 -22.84 0.09 -19.99
CA PRO A 13 -22.21 1.41 -19.85
C PRO A 13 -22.26 1.96 -18.40
N MET A 14 -23.31 1.60 -17.66
CA MET A 14 -23.48 1.91 -16.24
C MET A 14 -22.42 1.25 -15.35
N LEU A 15 -22.06 -0.02 -15.60
CA LEU A 15 -21.08 -0.76 -14.80
C LEU A 15 -19.67 -0.17 -15.02
N SER A 16 -19.32 0.15 -16.26
CA SER A 16 -18.05 0.80 -16.60
C SER A 16 -17.95 2.20 -15.98
N MET A 17 -19.05 2.96 -15.99
CA MET A 17 -19.09 4.27 -15.34
C MET A 17 -18.91 4.16 -13.82
N LEU A 18 -19.64 3.23 -13.17
CA LEU A 18 -19.50 3.00 -11.73
C LEU A 18 -18.08 2.54 -11.36
N PHE A 19 -17.46 1.69 -12.19
CA PHE A 19 -16.08 1.28 -12.00
C PHE A 19 -15.09 2.45 -12.11
N ALA A 20 -15.26 3.32 -13.12
CA ALA A 20 -14.43 4.51 -13.28
C ALA A 20 -14.59 5.48 -12.09
N VAL A 21 -15.82 5.68 -11.62
CA VAL A 21 -16.09 6.50 -10.41
C VAL A 21 -15.46 5.86 -9.17
N ALA A 22 -15.55 4.54 -9.01
CA ALA A 22 -14.92 3.83 -7.90
C ALA A 22 -13.39 3.96 -7.93
N LEU A 23 -12.75 3.84 -9.10
CA LEU A 23 -11.31 4.06 -9.25
C LEU A 23 -10.90 5.49 -8.90
N LEU A 24 -11.65 6.49 -9.36
CA LEU A 24 -11.41 7.90 -9.01
C LEU A 24 -11.58 8.15 -7.50
N ALA A 25 -12.65 7.61 -6.90
CA ALA A 25 -12.93 7.74 -5.48
C ALA A 25 -11.83 7.08 -4.62
N SER A 26 -11.37 5.89 -5.01
CA SER A 26 -10.25 5.19 -4.36
C SER A 26 -8.97 6.02 -4.38
N GLY A 27 -8.66 6.66 -5.51
CA GLY A 27 -7.49 7.55 -5.63
C GLY A 27 -7.55 8.77 -4.72
N GLN A 28 -8.73 9.36 -4.52
CA GLN A 28 -8.89 10.49 -3.58
C GLN A 28 -8.69 10.06 -2.12
N SER A 29 -9.28 8.92 -1.73
CA SER A 29 -9.12 8.37 -0.38
C SER A 29 -7.64 8.11 -0.04
N SER A 30 -6.89 7.49 -0.96
CA SER A 30 -5.46 7.23 -0.77
C SER A 30 -4.64 8.51 -0.60
N THR A 31 -5.02 9.61 -1.26
CA THR A 31 -4.27 10.88 -1.17
C THR A 31 -4.40 11.50 0.22
N ILE A 32 -5.63 11.51 0.77
CA ILE A 32 -5.89 12.10 2.09
C ILE A 32 -5.15 11.30 3.17
N THR A 33 -5.35 9.99 3.20
CA THR A 33 -4.69 9.10 4.17
C THR A 33 -3.17 9.16 4.02
N GLY A 34 -2.65 9.20 2.78
CA GLY A 34 -1.21 9.31 2.51
C GLY A 34 -0.59 10.60 3.05
N THR A 35 -1.27 11.75 2.92
CA THR A 35 -0.76 13.02 3.48
C THR A 35 -0.73 13.02 5.00
N LEU A 36 -1.80 12.54 5.65
CA LEU A 36 -1.88 12.48 7.11
C LEU A 36 -0.88 11.48 7.70
N ALA A 37 -0.82 10.26 7.15
CA ALA A 37 0.16 9.25 7.59
C ALA A 37 1.59 9.74 7.37
N GLY A 38 1.87 10.36 6.23
CA GLY A 38 3.18 10.94 5.96
C GLY A 38 3.57 12.06 6.92
N GLN A 39 2.60 12.88 7.38
CA GLN A 39 2.87 13.89 8.41
C GLN A 39 3.24 13.24 9.74
N ILE A 40 2.47 12.25 10.19
CA ILE A 40 2.74 11.54 11.45
C ILE A 40 4.14 10.92 11.41
N ILE A 41 4.53 10.29 10.29
CA ILE A 41 5.85 9.68 10.14
C ILE A 41 6.95 10.76 10.11
N MET A 42 6.78 11.84 9.32
CA MET A 42 7.81 12.89 9.23
C MET A 42 8.00 13.64 10.55
N GLU A 43 6.93 13.97 11.26
CA GLU A 43 7.01 14.63 12.57
C GLU A 43 7.51 13.68 13.66
N GLY A 44 7.14 12.40 13.59
CA GLY A 44 7.53 11.39 14.57
C GLY A 44 8.99 10.93 14.43
N PHE A 45 9.45 10.62 13.21
CA PHE A 45 10.78 10.05 12.97
C PHE A 45 11.84 11.08 12.60
N ILE A 46 11.48 12.14 11.86
CA ILE A 46 12.43 13.14 11.32
C ILE A 46 12.27 14.50 12.02
N HIS A 47 11.21 14.68 12.82
CA HIS A 47 10.83 15.94 13.47
C HIS A 47 10.70 17.13 12.50
N LEU A 48 10.36 16.83 11.24
CA LEU A 48 10.20 17.85 10.19
C LEU A 48 8.73 18.24 10.05
N LYS A 49 8.41 19.51 10.31
CA LYS A 49 7.07 20.07 10.11
C LYS A 49 6.97 20.75 8.75
N MET A 50 6.34 20.08 7.79
CA MET A 50 6.10 20.60 6.44
C MET A 50 4.59 20.87 6.24
N PRO A 51 4.19 21.98 5.60
CA PRO A 51 2.78 22.23 5.32
C PRO A 51 2.19 21.16 4.38
N LEU A 52 0.93 20.77 4.63
CA LEU A 52 0.22 19.70 3.91
C LEU A 52 0.27 19.83 2.38
N TRP A 53 0.15 21.05 1.87
CA TRP A 53 0.17 21.30 0.42
C TRP A 53 1.54 20.97 -0.19
N ALA A 54 2.63 21.32 0.50
CA ALA A 54 4.00 21.10 0.02
C ALA A 54 4.34 19.62 0.06
N GLN A 55 3.95 18.94 1.15
CA GLN A 55 4.09 17.49 1.25
C GLN A 55 3.34 16.77 0.15
N ARG A 56 2.07 17.14 -0.09
CA ARG A 56 1.24 16.53 -1.14
C ARG A 56 1.85 16.73 -2.52
N LEU A 57 2.39 17.92 -2.79
CA LEU A 57 3.06 18.21 -4.05
C LEU A 57 4.30 17.33 -4.21
N LEU A 58 5.15 17.28 -3.18
CA LEU A 58 6.40 16.54 -3.20
C LEU A 58 6.19 15.02 -3.36
N THR A 59 5.28 14.42 -2.59
CA THR A 59 4.98 12.98 -2.71
C THR A 59 4.32 12.64 -4.04
N ARG A 60 3.47 13.51 -4.56
CA ARG A 60 2.85 13.32 -5.88
C ARG A 60 3.85 13.44 -7.02
N LEU A 61 4.75 14.42 -6.97
CA LEU A 61 5.83 14.55 -7.95
C LEU A 61 6.73 13.32 -7.93
N MET A 62 7.16 12.85 -6.75
CA MET A 62 7.96 11.64 -6.63
C MET A 62 7.24 10.39 -7.15
N SER A 63 5.92 10.29 -6.94
CA SER A 63 5.13 9.14 -7.41
C SER A 63 4.87 9.16 -8.92
N VAL A 64 4.60 10.34 -9.49
CA VAL A 64 4.26 10.49 -10.91
C VAL A 64 5.49 10.45 -11.81
N THR A 65 6.65 10.91 -11.33
CA THR A 65 7.91 10.94 -12.10
C THR A 65 8.28 9.58 -12.71
N PRO A 66 8.38 8.47 -11.95
CA PRO A 66 8.73 7.16 -12.52
C PRO A 66 7.66 6.66 -13.50
N VAL A 67 6.38 6.94 -13.22
CA VAL A 67 5.27 6.56 -14.10
C VAL A 67 5.37 7.26 -15.46
N LEU A 68 5.65 8.56 -15.47
CA LEU A 68 5.82 9.33 -16.72
C LEU A 68 7.04 8.88 -17.51
N ILE A 69 8.17 8.63 -16.84
CA ILE A 69 9.39 8.12 -17.50
C ILE A 69 9.12 6.78 -18.17
N PHE A 70 8.48 5.84 -17.46
CA PHE A 70 8.11 4.54 -18.02
C PHE A 70 7.11 4.67 -19.18
N ALA A 71 6.08 5.51 -19.05
CA ALA A 71 5.08 5.71 -20.09
C ALA A 71 5.71 6.23 -21.40
N ILE A 72 6.64 7.19 -21.30
CA ILE A 72 7.35 7.75 -22.45
C ILE A 72 8.32 6.73 -23.04
N TYR A 73 9.11 6.05 -22.21
CA TYR A 73 10.12 5.10 -22.68
C TYR A 73 9.52 3.87 -23.36
N TYR A 74 8.39 3.37 -22.88
CA TYR A 74 7.71 2.17 -23.40
C TYR A 74 6.54 2.47 -24.35
N HIS A 75 6.39 3.71 -24.83
CA HIS A 75 5.28 4.14 -25.71
C HIS A 75 3.89 3.70 -25.21
N GLY A 76 3.65 3.77 -23.90
CA GLY A 76 2.34 3.43 -23.31
C GLY A 76 1.99 1.94 -23.26
N ASN A 77 2.97 1.02 -23.32
CA ASN A 77 2.69 -0.41 -23.16
C ASN A 77 2.12 -0.75 -21.77
N GLU A 78 0.82 -1.09 -21.72
CA GLU A 78 0.05 -1.37 -20.50
C GLU A 78 0.69 -2.47 -19.63
N ALA A 79 1.23 -3.52 -20.25
CA ALA A 79 1.85 -4.63 -19.52
C ALA A 79 3.09 -4.18 -18.72
N LYS A 80 3.80 -3.14 -19.16
CA LYS A 80 4.96 -2.60 -18.43
C LYS A 80 4.56 -1.65 -17.31
N ILE A 81 3.43 -0.97 -17.44
CA ILE A 81 2.84 -0.17 -16.36
C ILE A 81 2.33 -1.07 -15.24
N GLU A 82 1.70 -2.20 -15.57
CA GLU A 82 1.28 -3.21 -14.59
C GLU A 82 2.48 -3.76 -13.80
N ASN A 83 3.60 -4.04 -14.47
CA ASN A 83 4.83 -4.43 -13.80
C ASN A 83 5.35 -3.36 -12.82
N LEU A 84 5.22 -2.08 -13.13
CA LEU A 84 5.61 -0.98 -12.23
C LEU A 84 4.68 -0.92 -11.00
N LEU A 85 3.39 -1.20 -11.18
CA LEU A 85 2.44 -1.31 -10.07
C LEU A 85 2.76 -2.50 -9.17
N THR A 86 3.09 -3.67 -9.75
CA THR A 86 3.52 -4.84 -8.99
C THR A 86 4.84 -4.58 -8.27
N PHE A 87 5.78 -3.88 -8.89
CA PHE A 87 7.04 -3.48 -8.25
C PHE A 87 6.81 -2.53 -7.05
N SER A 88 5.81 -1.65 -7.14
CA SER A 88 5.44 -0.76 -6.03
C SER A 88 5.03 -1.55 -4.77
N GLN A 89 4.48 -2.75 -4.94
CA GLN A 89 4.13 -3.63 -3.81
C GLN A 89 5.36 -4.14 -3.06
N VAL A 90 6.52 -4.25 -3.72
CA VAL A 90 7.78 -4.66 -3.07
C VAL A 90 8.16 -3.67 -1.97
N PHE A 91 8.02 -2.36 -2.23
CA PHE A 91 8.29 -1.34 -1.22
C PHE A 91 7.37 -1.48 -0.01
N LEU A 92 6.07 -1.72 -0.25
CA LEU A 92 5.11 -1.92 0.83
C LEU A 92 5.44 -3.17 1.66
N SER A 93 5.80 -4.26 0.99
CA SER A 93 6.18 -5.52 1.63
C SER A 93 7.44 -5.40 2.48
N ILE A 94 8.41 -4.59 2.06
CA ILE A 94 9.61 -4.30 2.86
C ILE A 94 9.25 -3.44 4.08
N ALA A 95 8.35 -2.47 3.95
CA ALA A 95 7.98 -1.57 5.05
C ALA A 95 7.12 -2.26 6.13
N LEU A 96 6.30 -3.24 5.76
CA LEU A 96 5.30 -3.84 6.65
C LEU A 96 5.90 -4.48 7.93
N PRO A 97 6.96 -5.31 7.89
CA PRO A 97 7.58 -5.87 9.09
C PRO A 97 8.03 -4.78 10.09
N PHE A 98 8.58 -3.68 9.58
CA PHE A 98 9.04 -2.56 10.41
C PHE A 98 7.89 -1.79 11.05
N ALA A 99 6.68 -1.84 10.50
CA ALA A 99 5.50 -1.25 11.11
C ALA A 99 4.83 -2.20 12.11
N VAL A 100 4.64 -3.47 11.72
CA VAL A 100 3.84 -4.44 12.46
C VAL A 100 4.55 -4.97 13.70
N ILE A 101 5.86 -5.27 13.61
CA ILE A 101 6.60 -5.81 14.77
C ILE A 101 6.64 -4.81 15.94
N PRO A 102 7.04 -3.54 15.75
CA PRO A 102 6.99 -2.57 16.85
C PRO A 102 5.58 -2.32 17.36
N LEU A 103 4.56 -2.34 16.49
CA LEU A 103 3.17 -2.21 16.92
C LEU A 103 2.77 -3.31 17.89
N VAL A 104 3.08 -4.58 17.58
CA VAL A 104 2.76 -5.71 18.47
C VAL A 104 3.57 -5.63 19.77
N LEU A 105 4.84 -5.22 19.71
CA LEU A 105 5.68 -5.04 20.88
C LEU A 105 5.13 -3.95 21.81
N TYR A 106 4.87 -2.75 21.28
CA TYR A 106 4.39 -1.61 22.07
C TYR A 106 2.98 -1.84 22.61
N THR A 107 2.07 -2.41 21.83
CA THR A 107 0.72 -2.73 22.32
C THR A 107 0.67 -3.87 23.35
N SER A 108 1.73 -4.69 23.40
CA SER A 108 1.87 -5.77 24.39
C SER A 108 2.70 -5.38 25.62
N ASP A 109 3.31 -4.20 25.61
CA ASP A 109 4.16 -3.73 26.70
C ASP A 109 3.33 -3.03 27.78
N LYS A 110 3.38 -3.57 29.00
CA LYS A 110 2.64 -3.03 30.16
C LYS A 110 3.19 -1.70 30.65
N LYS A 111 4.46 -1.36 30.39
CA LYS A 111 5.03 -0.06 30.76
C LYS A 111 4.49 1.05 29.84
N ILE A 112 4.20 0.74 28.58
CA ILE A 112 3.67 1.70 27.60
C ILE A 112 2.15 1.81 27.66
N MET A 113 1.44 0.67 27.67
CA MET A 113 -0.03 0.63 27.59
C MET A 113 -0.74 0.57 28.96
N GLY A 114 0.00 0.33 30.05
CA GLY A 114 -0.56 0.22 31.39
C GLY A 114 -1.62 -0.88 31.49
N GLU A 115 -2.80 -0.52 31.99
CA GLU A 115 -3.95 -1.43 32.13
C GLU A 115 -4.57 -1.84 30.79
N PHE A 116 -4.30 -1.09 29.71
CA PHE A 116 -4.80 -1.37 28.36
C PHE A 116 -3.85 -2.26 27.54
N ALA A 117 -2.83 -2.85 28.16
CA ALA A 117 -1.93 -3.78 27.49
C ALA A 117 -2.68 -5.03 27.00
N ASN A 118 -2.26 -5.54 25.83
CA ASN A 118 -2.88 -6.70 25.23
C ASN A 118 -2.93 -7.90 26.19
N ARG A 119 -4.14 -8.49 26.32
CA ARG A 119 -4.33 -9.78 26.99
C ARG A 119 -3.54 -10.87 26.26
N ALA A 120 -3.17 -11.94 26.98
CA ALA A 120 -2.34 -13.01 26.43
C ALA A 120 -2.88 -13.60 25.11
N TRP A 121 -4.21 -13.79 25.00
CA TRP A 121 -4.82 -14.27 23.75
C TRP A 121 -4.64 -13.26 22.59
N VAL A 122 -4.92 -11.98 22.80
CA VAL A 122 -4.73 -10.94 21.77
C VAL A 122 -3.27 -10.88 21.34
N LYS A 123 -2.34 -10.98 22.29
CA LYS A 123 -0.90 -11.03 22.00
C LYS A 123 -0.52 -12.23 21.12
N TRP A 124 -0.98 -13.43 21.45
CA TRP A 124 -0.72 -14.64 20.65
C TRP A 124 -1.32 -14.52 19.23
N THR A 125 -2.56 -14.06 19.13
CA THR A 125 -3.23 -13.86 17.83
C THR A 125 -2.51 -12.78 17.00
N ALA A 126 -2.10 -11.68 17.62
CA ALA A 126 -1.37 -10.61 16.94
C ALA A 126 -0.02 -11.10 16.40
N TRP A 127 0.75 -11.86 17.20
CA TRP A 127 2.00 -12.46 16.76
C TRP A 127 1.81 -13.49 15.64
N PHE A 128 0.76 -14.33 15.73
CA PHE A 128 0.42 -15.29 14.69
C PHE A 128 0.09 -14.58 13.37
N ILE A 129 -0.82 -13.60 13.38
CA ILE A 129 -1.21 -12.83 12.19
C ILE A 129 0.00 -12.09 11.62
N SER A 130 0.82 -11.48 12.47
CA SER A 130 2.04 -10.78 12.04
C SER A 130 3.02 -11.72 11.36
N GLY A 131 3.22 -12.92 11.91
CA GLY A 131 4.04 -13.97 11.29
C GLY A 131 3.52 -14.36 9.91
N VAL A 132 2.20 -14.62 9.80
CA VAL A 132 1.56 -14.94 8.52
C VAL A 132 1.74 -13.81 7.51
N LEU A 133 1.49 -12.55 7.89
CA LEU A 133 1.64 -11.40 7.01
C LEU A 133 3.09 -11.23 6.53
N ILE A 134 4.07 -11.38 7.41
CA ILE A 134 5.49 -11.28 7.05
C ILE A 134 5.86 -12.39 6.06
N ILE A 135 5.45 -13.63 6.33
CA ILE A 135 5.72 -14.77 5.43
C ILE A 135 5.10 -14.53 4.05
N LEU A 136 3.84 -14.08 4.00
CA LEU A 136 3.15 -13.80 2.73
C LEU A 136 3.80 -12.63 1.97
N ASN A 137 4.25 -11.58 2.66
CA ASN A 137 4.94 -10.47 2.03
C ASN A 137 6.32 -10.88 1.50
N LEU A 138 7.06 -11.72 2.23
CA LEU A 138 8.32 -12.28 1.75
C LEU A 138 8.11 -13.18 0.53
N TYR A 139 7.04 -13.97 0.52
CA TYR A 139 6.64 -14.76 -0.65
C TYR A 139 6.34 -13.86 -1.86
N LEU A 140 5.57 -12.78 -1.67
CA LEU A 140 5.25 -11.81 -2.72
C LEU A 140 6.50 -11.15 -3.29
N ILE A 141 7.44 -10.76 -2.43
CA ILE A 141 8.76 -10.24 -2.86
C ILE A 141 9.51 -11.29 -3.67
N ALA A 142 9.58 -12.53 -3.18
CA ALA A 142 10.29 -13.61 -3.87
C ALA A 142 9.67 -13.91 -5.25
N GLN A 143 8.34 -13.87 -5.36
CA GLN A 143 7.62 -14.02 -6.63
C GLN A 143 7.89 -12.83 -7.56
N THR A 144 7.83 -11.60 -7.05
CA THR A 144 8.02 -10.38 -7.86
C THR A 144 9.45 -10.24 -8.38
N LEU A 145 10.45 -10.73 -7.63
CA LEU A 145 11.86 -10.77 -8.03
C LEU A 145 12.23 -12.01 -8.86
N GLY A 146 11.30 -12.94 -9.07
CA GLY A 146 11.50 -14.14 -9.89
C GLY A 146 12.27 -15.27 -9.19
N PHE A 147 12.40 -15.24 -7.85
CA PHE A 147 12.94 -16.34 -7.06
C PHE A 147 11.97 -17.51 -6.91
N VAL A 148 10.67 -17.26 -7.08
CA VAL A 148 9.59 -18.26 -7.01
C VAL A 148 8.64 -18.02 -8.18
N LYS A 149 8.14 -19.09 -8.81
CA LYS A 149 7.15 -19.01 -9.90
C LYS A 149 5.75 -18.80 -9.35
#